data_AF-A0A242M2G2-F1
#
_entry.id   AF-A0A242M2G2-F1
#
_cell.length_a   1.000
_cell.length_b   1.000
_cell.length_c   1.000
_cell.angle_alpha   90.00
_cell.angle_beta   90.00
_cell.angle_gamma   90.00
#
_symmetry.space_group_name_H-M   'P 1'
#
loop_
_entity.id
_entity.type
_entity.pdbx_description
1 polymer ?
#
loop_
_entity_poly.entity_id
_entity_poly.type
_entity_poly.pdbx_seq_one_letter_code
_entity_poly.pdbx_strand_id
1 'polypeptide(L)' 'MKCNEFVTTDEAYRPALVYWVAGVDKLGVSEKDRLILDTAHPVDEVITECKKTPDALFMNKVRQMYRNKQITLNKTYAHN' A
#
# COMPACT_ATOMS: atom_id res chain seq x y z
N MET A 1 -0.52 -11.93 -5.53
CA MET A 1 -1.51 -12.38 -4.53
C MET A 1 -2.88 -11.82 -4.84
N LYS A 2 -3.92 -12.57 -4.49
CA LYS A 2 -5.32 -12.13 -4.46
C LYS A 2 -5.57 -11.21 -3.26
N CYS A 3 -6.68 -10.47 -3.30
CA CYS A 3 -7.08 -9.60 -2.22
C CYS A 3 -7.35 -10.37 -0.90
N ASN A 4 -7.91 -11.57 -0.95
CA ASN A 4 -8.09 -12.40 0.24
C ASN A 4 -6.75 -12.78 0.90
N GLU A 5 -5.75 -13.15 0.12
CA GLU A 5 -4.40 -13.47 0.60
C GLU A 5 -3.75 -12.25 1.25
N PHE A 6 -3.94 -11.05 0.67
CA PHE A 6 -3.39 -9.80 1.21
C PHE A 6 -3.98 -9.47 2.59
N VAL A 7 -5.31 -9.59 2.73
CA VAL A 7 -6.00 -9.29 3.99
C VAL A 7 -5.57 -10.25 5.10
N THR A 8 -5.16 -11.48 4.75
CA THR A 8 -4.65 -12.46 5.72
C THR A 8 -3.17 -12.32 6.05
N THR A 9 -2.42 -11.46 5.35
CA THR A 9 -1.02 -11.19 5.69
C THR A 9 -0.92 -10.56 7.08
N ASP A 10 0.18 -10.81 7.78
CA ASP A 10 0.51 -10.13 9.03
C ASP A 10 0.43 -8.61 8.89
N GLU A 11 -0.19 -7.97 9.88
CA GLU A 11 -0.39 -6.52 9.94
C GLU A 11 0.92 -5.75 9.82
N ALA A 12 2.02 -6.29 10.34
CA ALA A 12 3.34 -5.69 10.24
C ALA A 12 3.85 -5.58 8.80
N TYR A 13 3.41 -6.46 7.89
CA TYR A 13 3.88 -6.51 6.50
C TYR A 13 2.93 -5.86 5.49
N ARG A 14 1.64 -5.70 5.81
CA ARG A 14 0.65 -5.08 4.89
C ARG A 14 1.08 -3.71 4.37
N PRO A 15 1.63 -2.79 5.20
CA PRO A 15 2.03 -1.49 4.71
C PRO A 15 3.15 -1.54 3.69
N ALA A 16 4.17 -2.38 3.92
CA ALA A 16 5.27 -2.58 2.98
C ALA A 16 4.78 -3.10 1.62
N LEU A 17 3.80 -4.02 1.61
CA LEU A 17 3.22 -4.55 0.38
C LEU A 17 2.43 -3.49 -0.41
N VAL A 18 1.59 -2.70 0.26
CA VAL A 18 0.84 -1.61 -0.39
C VAL A 18 1.80 -0.60 -1.00
N TYR A 19 2.85 -0.24 -0.26
CA TYR A 19 3.87 0.69 -0.71
C TYR A 19 4.65 0.16 -1.92
N TRP A 20 5.10 -1.10 -1.85
CA TRP A 20 5.80 -1.78 -2.95
C TRP A 20 4.98 -1.76 -4.26
N VAL A 21 3.71 -2.15 -4.18
CA VAL A 21 2.82 -2.25 -5.34
C VAL A 21 2.52 -0.89 -5.99
N ALA A 22 2.39 0.16 -5.18
CA ALA A 22 2.10 1.49 -5.67
C ALA A 22 3.30 2.18 -6.35
N GLY A 23 4.50 1.60 -6.24
CA GLY A 23 5.64 1.92 -7.10
C GLY A 23 6.78 2.63 -6.37
N VAL A 24 7.50 1.89 -5.52
CA VAL A 24 8.75 2.33 -4.87
C VAL A 24 9.79 2.82 -5.89
N ASP A 25 9.88 2.16 -7.06
CA ASP A 25 10.75 2.60 -8.17
C ASP A 25 10.36 3.96 -8.78
N LYS A 26 9.07 4.34 -8.70
CA LYS A 26 8.60 5.67 -9.18
C LYS A 26 8.61 6.73 -8.08
N LEU A 27 8.68 6.30 -6.83
CA LEU A 27 8.73 7.16 -5.66
C LEU A 27 10.18 7.39 -5.18
N GLY A 28 11.20 6.83 -5.84
CA GLY A 28 12.61 7.14 -5.53
C GLY A 28 12.97 6.87 -4.07
N VAL A 29 12.31 5.90 -3.44
CA VAL A 29 12.49 5.57 -2.04
C VAL A 29 13.58 4.51 -1.91
N SER A 30 14.64 4.85 -1.18
CA SER A 30 15.80 3.99 -0.99
C SER A 30 15.62 3.11 0.26
N GLU A 31 16.37 2.02 0.33
CA GLU A 31 16.45 1.16 1.53
C GLU A 31 16.82 1.94 2.81
N LYS A 32 17.44 3.12 2.67
CA LYS A 32 17.86 3.99 3.78
C LYS A 32 16.78 4.97 4.24
N ASP A 33 15.65 5.03 3.54
CA ASP A 33 14.58 5.96 3.89
C ASP A 33 13.79 5.37 5.05
N ARG A 34 13.85 6.03 6.21
CA ARG A 34 12.92 5.74 7.30
C ARG A 34 11.55 6.26 6.88
N LEU A 35 10.75 5.36 6.32
CA LEU A 35 9.33 5.59 6.11
C LEU A 35 8.69 5.75 7.50
N ILE A 36 8.41 6.99 7.90
CA ILE A 36 7.42 7.23 8.95
C ILE A 36 6.08 6.88 8.30
N LEU A 37 5.66 5.63 8.47
CA LEU A 37 4.43 5.12 7.91
C LEU A 37 3.24 5.72 8.65
N ASP A 38 2.88 6.96 8.29
CA ASP A 38 1.51 7.46 8.47
C ASP A 38 0.63 6.85 7.38
N THR A 39 0.64 5.52 7.30
CA THR A 39 0.01 4.72 6.23
C THR A 39 -1.18 3.93 6.72
N ALA A 40 -1.61 4.13 7.97
CA ALA A 40 -2.80 3.48 8.50
C ALA A 40 -3.98 3.69 7.55
N HIS A 41 -4.17 4.92 7.08
CA HIS A 41 -5.27 5.27 6.18
C HIS A 41 -5.20 4.59 4.79
N PRO A 42 -4.10 4.67 4.02
CA PRO A 42 -3.94 3.92 2.77
C PRO A 42 -4.12 2.40 2.91
N VAL A 43 -3.61 1.82 3.99
CA VAL A 43 -3.67 0.37 4.20
C VAL A 43 -5.10 -0.06 4.54
N ASP A 44 -5.78 0.68 5.41
CA ASP A 44 -7.16 0.41 5.81
C ASP A 44 -8.14 0.53 4.63
N GLU A 45 -7.94 1.51 3.75
CA GLU A 45 -8.73 1.65 2.52
C GLU A 45 -8.53 0.45 1.58
N VAL A 46 -7.28 0.02 1.39
CA VAL A 46 -6.97 -1.13 0.54
C VAL A 46 -7.54 -2.42 1.14
N ILE A 47 -7.46 -2.60 2.46
CA ILE A 47 -8.10 -3.73 3.16
C ILE A 47 -9.62 -3.69 2.93
N THR A 48 -10.24 -2.52 3.09
CA THR A 48 -11.68 -2.32 2.91
C THR A 48 -12.12 -2.70 1.49
N GLU A 49 -11.39 -2.24 0.47
CA GLU A 49 -11.68 -2.57 -0.92
C GLU A 49 -11.38 -4.03 -1.28
N CYS A 50 -10.33 -4.61 -0.71
CA CYS A 50 -10.00 -6.02 -0.92
C CYS A 50 -11.04 -6.95 -0.28
N LYS A 51 -11.65 -6.58 0.86
CA LYS A 51 -12.77 -7.32 1.45
C LYS A 51 -14.01 -7.34 0.55
N LYS A 52 -14.25 -6.28 -0.24
CA LYS A 52 -15.35 -6.22 -1.22
C LYS A 52 -15.10 -7.05 -2.49
N THR A 53 -13.82 -7.30 -2.81
CA THR A 53 -13.42 -7.95 -4.07
C THR A 53 -12.33 -9.00 -3.81
N PRO A 54 -12.64 -10.08 -3.08
CA PRO A 54 -11.64 -11.03 -2.56
C PRO A 54 -10.85 -11.73 -3.67
N ASP A 55 -11.47 -11.97 -4.82
CA ASP A 55 -10.84 -12.63 -5.97
C ASP A 55 -10.04 -11.69 -6.88
N ALA A 56 -10.13 -10.37 -6.66
CA ALA A 56 -9.35 -9.42 -7.43
C ALA A 56 -7.85 -9.55 -7.12
N LEU A 57 -7.02 -9.26 -8.11
CA LEU A 57 -5.59 -9.15 -7.91
C LEU A 57 -5.29 -7.90 -7.07
N PHE A 58 -4.66 -8.10 -5.91
CA PHE A 58 -4.25 -7.04 -4.99
C PHE A 58 -3.47 -5.93 -5.71
N MET A 59 -2.52 -6.30 -6.57
CA MET A 59 -1.72 -5.33 -7.33
C MET A 59 -2.54 -4.42 -8.23
N ASN A 60 -3.53 -4.99 -8.91
CA ASN A 60 -4.39 -4.22 -9.80
C ASN A 60 -5.28 -3.27 -8.99
N LYS A 61 -5.79 -3.74 -7.85
CA LYS A 61 -6.63 -2.92 -6.96
C LYS A 61 -5.86 -1.72 -6.41
N VAL A 62 -4.68 -1.92 -5.82
CA VAL A 62 -3.86 -0.83 -5.27
C VAL A 62 -3.50 0.19 -6.35
N ARG A 63 -3.06 -0.27 -7.53
CA ARG A 63 -2.73 0.62 -8.65
C ARG A 63 -3.94 1.41 -9.14
N GLN A 64 -5.11 0.78 -9.19
CA GLN A 64 -6.36 1.45 -9.55
C GLN A 64 -6.73 2.52 -8.53
N MET A 65 -6.72 2.17 -7.23
CA MET A 65 -7.01 3.11 -6.14
C MET A 65 -6.05 4.30 -6.15
N TYR A 66 -4.76 4.05 -6.38
CA TYR A 66 -3.75 5.11 -6.50
C TYR A 66 -4.02 6.02 -7.72
N ARG A 67 -4.28 5.44 -8.90
CA ARG A 67 -4.63 6.21 -10.11
C ARG A 67 -5.89 7.05 -9.93
N ASN A 68 -6.86 6.53 -9.18
CA ASN A 68 -8.12 7.19 -8.87
C ASN A 68 -8.01 8.20 -7.73
N LYS A 69 -6.81 8.41 -7.15
CA LYS A 69 -6.58 9.27 -5.98
C LYS A 69 -7.40 8.88 -4.74
N GLN A 70 -7.80 7.62 -4.64
CA GLN A 70 -8.48 7.08 -3.45
C GLN A 70 -7.46 6.96 -2.32
N ILE A 71 -6.29 6.37 -2.62
CA ILE A 71 -5.15 6.36 -1.71
C ILE A 71 -4.09 7.36 -2.16
N THR A 72 -3.46 8.03 -1.19
CA THR A 72 -2.28 8.87 -1.41
C THR A 72 -1.12 8.31 -0.60
N LEU A 73 0.04 8.15 -1.24
CA LEU A 73 1.26 7.74 -0.58
C LEU A 73 2.16 8.96 -0.42
N ASN A 74 2.18 9.51 0.80
CA ASN A 74 3.02 10.64 1.12
C ASN A 74 4.45 10.15 1.43
N LYS A 75 5.45 10.83 0.88
CA LYS A 75 6.84 10.69 1.32
C LYS A 75 7.07 11.64 2.48
N THR A 76 6.96 11.17 3.71
CA THR A 76 7.40 11.93 4.87
C THR A 76 8.89 11.65 5.05
N TYR A 77 9.75 12.55 4.54
CA TYR A 77 11.17 12.50 4.83
C TYR A 77 11.37 12.93 6.29
N ALA A 78 11.77 11.98 7.14
CA ALA A 78 12.32 12.32 8.44
C ALA A 78 13.73 12.89 8.22
N HIS A 79 13.83 14.20 8.00
CA HIS A 79 15.11 14.88 8.11
C HIS A 79 15.57 14.79 9.57
N ASN A 80 16.72 14.15 9.78
CA ASN A 80 17.41 14.13 11.05
C ASN A 80 18.24 15.41 11.21
#